data_AF-A0A8J3Z4N2-F1
#
_entry.id   AF-A0A8J3Z4N2-F1
#
_cell.length_a   1.000
_cell.length_b   1.000
_cell.length_c   1.000
_cell.angle_alpha   90.00
_cell.angle_beta   90.00
_cell.angle_gamma   90.00
#
_symmetry.space_group_name_H-M   'P 1'
#
loop_
_entity.id
_entity.type
_entity.pdbx_description
1 polymer ?
#
loop_
_entity_poly.entity_id
_entity_poly.type
_entity_poly.pdbx_seq_one_letter_code
_entity_poly.pdbx_strand_id
1 'polypeptide(L)'
;MDYSLLSHGLLVEEFVYGDDHTTVGLRVLTWTRADPRWLSTPSFGRAVRTDPDLLAGVTPTDRAGAERAYRALAGGELPDEAALRARFVGHEPFATAPPLRLGPTDPPAGFREKRVYRVLFAKEPAGAAPGAGSRTVGGDHFSWDVRRVGRGVAWALDVTVLLAGDTGDAGDADDADDADDTVGPVLRDLTAAVRRHGLVPVTTERFA
;
A
#
# COMPACT_ATOMS: atom_id res chain seq x y z
N MET A 1 7.91 3.56 -3.78
CA MET A 1 7.95 3.65 -2.30
C MET A 1 6.90 4.62 -1.81
N ASP A 2 6.58 4.60 -0.52
CA ASP A 2 5.71 5.57 0.13
C ASP A 2 6.54 6.63 0.86
N TYR A 3 6.20 7.90 0.65
CA TYR A 3 6.89 9.04 1.24
C TYR A 3 5.96 9.79 2.18
N SER A 4 6.46 10.18 3.35
CA SER A 4 5.73 11.06 4.26
C SER A 4 6.66 12.15 4.81
N LEU A 5 6.09 13.34 4.99
CA LEU A 5 6.76 14.44 5.66
C LEU A 5 6.60 14.29 7.17
N LEU A 6 7.70 14.55 7.88
CA LEU A 6 7.75 14.77 9.32
C LEU A 6 8.03 16.25 9.56
N SER A 7 7.77 16.77 10.76
CA SER A 7 7.98 18.20 11.09
C SER A 7 9.36 18.73 10.69
N HIS A 8 10.41 17.89 10.79
CA HIS A 8 11.79 18.25 10.44
C HIS A 8 12.50 17.17 9.62
N GLY A 9 11.77 16.38 8.82
CA GLY A 9 12.37 15.25 8.13
C GLY A 9 11.46 14.54 7.13
N LEU A 10 11.95 13.41 6.66
CA LEU A 10 11.26 12.50 5.75
C LEU A 10 11.21 11.10 6.36
N LEU A 11 10.07 10.47 6.14
CA LEU A 11 9.84 9.06 6.35
C LEU A 11 9.63 8.41 4.98
N VAL A 12 10.42 7.39 4.67
CA VAL A 12 10.28 6.58 3.45
C VAL A 12 9.98 5.15 3.86
N GLU A 13 8.88 4.64 3.35
CA GLU A 13 8.37 3.30 3.65
C GLU A 13 8.31 2.47 2.36
N GLU A 14 8.65 1.19 2.48
CA GLU A 14 8.45 0.21 1.42
C GLU A 14 7.83 -1.04 2.02
N PHE A 15 6.55 -1.27 1.71
CA PHE A 15 5.86 -2.50 2.04
C PHE A 15 6.46 -3.66 1.26
N VAL A 16 6.70 -4.76 1.97
CA VAL A 16 7.08 -6.04 1.38
C VAL A 16 5.81 -6.85 1.24
N TYR A 17 5.56 -7.34 0.03
CA TYR A 17 4.38 -8.15 -0.29
C TYR A 17 4.78 -9.60 -0.57
N GLY A 18 3.93 -10.54 -0.19
CA GLY A 18 4.01 -11.92 -0.65
C GLY A 18 3.47 -12.08 -2.06
N ASP A 19 3.52 -13.31 -2.58
CA ASP A 19 3.09 -13.64 -3.95
C ASP A 19 1.61 -13.30 -4.17
N ASP A 20 0.78 -13.41 -3.13
CA ASP A 20 -0.65 -13.08 -3.18
C ASP A 20 -0.97 -11.61 -2.95
N HIS A 21 0.04 -10.74 -2.90
CA HIS A 21 -0.04 -9.31 -2.60
C HIS A 21 -0.48 -8.94 -1.17
N THR A 22 -0.44 -9.88 -0.23
CA THR A 22 -0.55 -9.55 1.20
C THR A 22 0.73 -8.92 1.73
N THR A 23 0.63 -7.99 2.68
CA THR A 23 1.79 -7.40 3.32
C THR A 23 2.44 -8.39 4.27
N VAL A 24 3.71 -8.71 4.03
CA VAL A 24 4.53 -9.60 4.87
C VAL A 24 5.57 -8.84 5.68
N GLY A 25 5.75 -7.55 5.41
CA GLY A 25 6.61 -6.70 6.22
C GLY A 25 6.71 -5.26 5.73
N LEU A 26 7.50 -4.47 6.46
CA LEU A 26 7.69 -3.05 6.20
C LEU A 26 9.16 -2.65 6.35
N ARG A 27 9.70 -2.02 5.32
CA ARG A 27 11.01 -1.36 5.37
C ARG A 27 10.83 0.12 5.61
N VAL A 28 11.68 0.68 6.47
CA VAL A 28 11.56 2.08 6.89
C VAL A 28 12.91 2.76 6.87
N LEU A 29 12.99 3.87 6.16
CA LEU A 29 14.09 4.82 6.26
C LEU A 29 13.56 6.13 6.84
N THR A 30 14.34 6.72 7.74
CA THR A 30 14.11 8.06 8.24
C THR A 30 15.30 8.94 7.89
N TRP A 31 15.01 10.20 7.62
CA TRP A 31 16.00 11.25 7.48
C TRP A 31 15.50 12.49 8.21
N THR A 32 16.36 13.15 8.97
CA THR A 32 15.99 14.39 9.68
C THR A 32 17.05 15.46 9.47
N ARG A 33 16.67 16.72 9.66
CA ARG A 33 17.64 17.82 9.62
C ARG A 33 18.67 17.73 10.76
N ALA A 34 18.28 17.18 11.92
CA ALA A 34 19.14 17.07 13.10
C ALA A 34 20.20 15.96 12.95
N ASP A 35 19.85 14.86 12.27
CA ASP A 35 20.77 13.82 11.86
C ASP A 35 20.62 13.60 10.35
N PRO A 36 21.42 14.30 9.51
CA PRO A 36 21.25 14.34 8.06
C PRO A 36 21.75 13.07 7.35
N ARG A 37 21.59 11.91 7.99
CA ARG A 37 21.86 10.57 7.46
C ARG A 37 20.55 9.83 7.28
N TRP A 38 20.50 8.99 6.25
CA TRP A 38 19.40 8.04 6.07
C TRP A 38 19.61 6.87 7.04
N LEU A 39 18.64 6.66 7.94
CA LEU A 39 18.70 5.63 8.97
C LEU A 39 17.63 4.57 8.72
N SER A 40 18.04 3.31 8.66
CA SER A 40 17.12 2.17 8.65
C SER A 40 16.51 1.99 10.03
N THR A 41 15.19 2.15 10.15
CA THR A 41 14.46 2.15 11.42
C THR A 41 13.16 1.34 11.32
N PRO A 42 13.21 0.02 11.09
CA PRO A 42 12.01 -0.78 10.77
C PRO A 42 10.89 -0.68 11.82
N SER A 43 11.25 -0.64 13.11
CA SER A 43 10.30 -0.50 14.21
C SER A 43 9.61 0.87 14.29
N PHE A 44 10.20 1.91 13.67
CA PHE A 44 9.65 3.26 13.70
C PHE A 44 8.33 3.36 12.92
N GLY A 45 8.19 2.64 11.80
CA GLY A 45 6.93 2.61 11.04
C GLY A 45 5.76 2.08 11.87
N ARG A 46 6.02 1.08 12.75
CA ARG A 46 5.02 0.60 13.70
C ARG A 46 4.71 1.65 14.77
N ALA A 47 5.74 2.28 15.35
CA ALA A 47 5.57 3.32 16.36
C ALA A 47 4.71 4.48 15.86
N VAL A 48 4.93 4.94 14.62
CA VAL A 48 4.12 5.97 13.94
C VAL A 48 2.63 5.60 13.91
N ARG A 49 2.29 4.31 13.77
CA ARG A 49 0.90 3.85 13.67
C ARG A 49 0.25 3.60 15.03
N THR A 50 1.03 3.41 16.09
CA THR A 50 0.53 3.13 17.44
C THR A 50 0.53 4.35 18.36
N ASP A 51 1.32 5.37 18.05
CA ASP A 51 1.40 6.63 18.80
C ASP A 51 0.59 7.73 18.08
N PRO A 52 -0.52 8.20 18.66
CA PRO A 52 -1.37 9.22 18.04
C PRO A 52 -0.67 10.55 17.78
N ASP A 53 0.29 10.95 18.61
CA ASP A 53 1.00 12.23 18.49
C ASP A 53 2.00 12.16 17.34
N LEU A 54 2.70 11.03 17.21
CA LEU A 54 3.55 10.78 16.04
C LEU A 54 2.70 10.75 14.77
N LEU A 55 1.59 10.00 14.76
CA LEU A 55 0.70 9.88 13.60
C LEU A 55 0.14 11.23 13.15
N ALA A 56 -0.23 12.09 14.10
CA ALA A 56 -0.73 13.42 13.80
C ALA A 56 0.28 14.26 12.99
N GLY A 57 1.56 14.14 13.31
CA GLY A 57 2.66 14.83 12.63
C GLY A 57 3.06 14.27 11.26
N VAL A 58 2.57 13.08 10.88
CA VAL A 58 2.89 12.46 9.59
C VAL A 58 1.99 12.99 8.47
N THR A 59 2.57 13.53 7.41
CA THR A 59 1.82 13.97 6.23
C THR A 59 2.23 13.15 5.01
N PRO A 60 1.39 12.24 4.51
CA PRO A 60 1.66 11.51 3.27
C PRO A 60 1.92 12.47 2.11
N THR A 61 2.92 12.13 1.29
CA THR A 61 3.25 12.86 0.07
C THR A 61 3.62 11.90 -1.05
N ASP A 62 3.60 12.42 -2.28
CA ASP A 62 4.25 11.77 -3.41
C ASP A 62 5.77 12.02 -3.41
N ARG A 63 6.46 11.36 -4.33
CA ARG A 63 7.91 11.49 -4.54
C ARG A 63 8.32 12.94 -4.83
N ALA A 64 7.57 13.64 -5.68
CA ALA A 64 7.89 15.02 -6.05
C ALA A 64 7.80 15.98 -4.85
N GLY A 65 6.83 15.77 -3.95
CA GLY A 65 6.72 16.50 -2.70
C GLY A 65 7.85 16.18 -1.72
N ALA A 66 8.26 14.91 -1.64
CA ALA A 66 9.43 14.52 -0.86
C ALA A 66 10.72 15.17 -1.39
N GLU A 67 10.90 15.25 -2.72
CA GLU A 67 12.03 15.93 -3.36
C GLU A 67 12.07 17.42 -3.04
N ARG A 68 10.92 18.10 -3.14
CA ARG A 68 10.80 19.52 -2.77
C ARG A 68 11.17 19.75 -1.31
N ALA A 69 10.64 18.91 -0.40
CA ALA A 69 10.93 19.00 1.03
C ALA A 69 12.40 18.70 1.34
N TYR A 70 12.97 17.65 0.75
CA TYR A 70 14.37 17.31 0.92
C TYR A 70 15.29 18.44 0.44
N ARG A 71 15.01 19.01 -0.73
CA ARG A 71 15.79 20.14 -1.27
C ARG A 71 15.74 21.36 -0.35
N ALA A 72 14.56 21.68 0.18
CA ALA A 72 14.39 22.79 1.12
C ALA A 72 15.12 22.57 2.45
N LEU A 73 15.14 21.33 2.96
CA LEU A 73 15.71 21.00 4.27
C LEU A 73 17.21 20.69 4.24
N ALA A 74 17.67 19.99 3.20
CA ALA A 74 19.02 19.45 3.06
C ALA A 74 19.89 20.21 2.04
N GLY A 75 19.28 21.02 1.17
CA GLY A 75 20.00 21.77 0.12
C GLY A 75 20.45 20.92 -1.08
N GLY A 76 20.00 19.67 -1.19
CA GLY A 76 20.43 18.72 -2.23
C GLY A 76 19.29 17.97 -2.90
N GLU A 77 19.64 16.96 -3.70
CA GLU A 77 18.69 16.08 -4.38
C GLU A 77 18.38 14.85 -3.53
N LEU A 78 17.10 14.48 -3.47
CA LEU A 78 16.67 13.26 -2.81
C LEU A 78 17.24 12.06 -3.58
N PRO A 79 17.95 11.11 -2.93
CA PRO A 79 18.43 9.92 -3.61
C PRO A 79 17.31 9.21 -4.37
N ASP A 80 17.63 8.64 -5.54
CA ASP A 80 16.67 7.84 -6.29
C ASP A 80 16.20 6.61 -5.50
N GLU A 81 15.12 5.97 -5.95
CA GLU A 81 14.55 4.85 -5.20
C GLU A 81 15.53 3.66 -5.09
N ALA A 82 16.38 3.40 -6.10
CA ALA A 82 17.34 2.30 -6.04
C ALA A 82 18.39 2.54 -4.95
N ALA A 83 18.92 3.77 -4.88
CA ALA A 83 19.84 4.19 -3.85
C ALA A 83 19.18 4.17 -2.46
N LEU A 84 17.89 4.52 -2.35
CA LEU A 84 17.15 4.38 -1.08
C LEU A 84 17.00 2.90 -0.70
N ARG A 85 16.63 2.00 -1.63
CA ARG A 85 16.50 0.55 -1.35
C ARG A 85 17.78 -0.04 -0.80
N ALA A 86 18.92 0.35 -1.36
CA ALA A 86 20.24 -0.12 -0.93
C ALA A 86 20.60 0.26 0.52
N ARG A 87 19.87 1.20 1.14
CA ARG A 87 20.10 1.64 2.52
C ARG A 87 19.24 0.95 3.56
N PHE A 88 18.24 0.16 3.17
CA PHE A 88 17.47 -0.62 4.13
C PHE A 88 18.35 -1.70 4.76
N VAL A 89 18.29 -1.78 6.08
CA VAL A 89 18.89 -2.87 6.86
C VAL A 89 17.74 -3.69 7.43
N GLY A 90 17.30 -4.70 6.66
CA GLY A 90 16.18 -5.57 7.02
C GLY A 90 14.79 -4.95 6.81
N HIS A 91 13.77 -5.62 7.35
CA HIS A 91 12.38 -5.15 7.40
C HIS A 91 11.74 -5.61 8.72
N GLU A 92 10.71 -4.91 9.18
CA GLU A 92 9.86 -5.37 10.28
C GLU A 92 8.89 -6.42 9.71
N PRO A 93 8.95 -7.68 10.14
CA PRO A 93 8.07 -8.72 9.62
C PRO A 93 6.66 -8.53 10.18
N PHE A 94 5.65 -8.74 9.34
CA PHE A 94 4.25 -8.78 9.76
C PHE A 94 3.80 -10.24 9.88
N ALA A 95 2.96 -10.50 10.89
CA ALA A 95 2.35 -11.82 11.01
C ALA A 95 1.42 -12.04 9.82
N THR A 96 1.65 -13.11 9.08
CA THR A 96 0.75 -13.55 8.01
C THR A 96 -0.20 -14.60 8.56
N ALA A 97 -1.42 -14.60 8.05
CA ALA A 97 -2.40 -15.64 8.32
C ALA A 97 -3.02 -16.08 6.98
N PRO A 98 -3.44 -17.35 6.84
CA PRO A 98 -4.20 -17.78 5.68
C PRO A 98 -5.43 -16.88 5.49
N PRO A 99 -5.83 -16.57 4.24
CA PRO A 99 -6.97 -15.70 3.97
C PRO A 99 -8.24 -16.14 4.70
N LEU A 100 -8.84 -15.21 5.44
CA LEU A 100 -10.07 -15.48 6.19
C LEU A 100 -11.27 -15.42 5.25
N ARG A 101 -11.94 -16.56 5.02
CA ARG A 101 -13.13 -16.64 4.15
C ARG A 101 -14.31 -15.87 4.72
N LEU A 102 -14.58 -14.69 4.16
CA LEU A 102 -15.67 -13.80 4.59
C LEU A 102 -16.99 -13.95 3.78
N GLY A 103 -17.10 -14.94 2.89
CA GLY A 103 -18.31 -15.17 2.11
C GLY A 103 -18.12 -16.16 0.95
N PRO A 104 -19.07 -16.22 0.00
CA PRO A 104 -18.97 -17.08 -1.17
C PRO A 104 -17.74 -16.72 -2.00
N THR A 105 -16.89 -17.73 -2.19
CA THR A 105 -15.65 -17.66 -2.98
C THR A 105 -15.89 -17.94 -4.46
N ASP A 106 -17.08 -18.46 -4.81
CA ASP A 106 -17.39 -18.82 -6.18
C ASP A 106 -17.38 -17.58 -7.08
N PRO A 107 -16.60 -17.59 -8.16
CA PRO A 107 -16.60 -16.49 -9.11
C PRO A 107 -17.95 -16.42 -9.84
N PRO A 108 -18.44 -15.22 -10.19
CA PRO A 108 -19.58 -15.09 -11.10
C PRO A 108 -19.26 -15.74 -12.46
N ALA A 109 -20.31 -16.12 -13.20
CA ALA A 109 -20.16 -16.67 -14.54
C ALA A 109 -19.31 -15.73 -15.43
N GLY A 110 -18.33 -16.31 -16.13
CA GLY A 110 -17.37 -15.58 -16.97
C GLY A 110 -16.05 -15.21 -16.27
N PHE A 111 -15.93 -15.45 -14.96
CA PHE A 111 -14.69 -15.24 -14.20
C PHE A 111 -14.14 -16.55 -13.66
N ARG A 112 -12.81 -16.69 -13.61
CA ARG A 112 -12.14 -17.90 -13.10
C ARG A 112 -11.91 -17.86 -11.59
N GLU A 113 -11.76 -16.68 -11.02
CA GLU A 113 -11.45 -16.50 -9.61
C GLU A 113 -12.04 -15.18 -9.09
N LYS A 114 -12.42 -15.17 -7.82
CA LYS A 114 -12.78 -13.98 -7.06
C LYS A 114 -11.83 -13.83 -5.88
N ARG A 115 -11.15 -12.69 -5.79
CA ARG A 115 -10.28 -12.33 -4.67
C ARG A 115 -10.80 -11.12 -3.92
N VAL A 116 -10.54 -11.07 -2.62
CA VAL A 116 -10.92 -9.92 -1.78
C VAL A 116 -9.72 -9.44 -0.98
N TYR A 117 -9.35 -8.18 -1.19
CA TYR A 117 -8.26 -7.50 -0.49
C TYR A 117 -8.80 -6.42 0.43
N ARG A 118 -8.11 -6.18 1.54
CA ARG A 118 -8.29 -5.00 2.38
C ARG A 118 -6.95 -4.31 2.57
N VAL A 119 -6.89 -3.02 2.26
CA VAL A 119 -5.81 -2.15 2.74
C VAL A 119 -6.32 -1.38 3.93
N LEU A 120 -5.71 -1.57 5.09
CA LEU A 120 -6.01 -0.80 6.30
C LEU A 120 -5.25 0.52 6.29
N PHE A 121 -5.89 1.57 6.76
CA PHE A 121 -5.32 2.90 6.90
C PHE A 121 -5.52 3.46 8.30
N ALA A 122 -4.49 4.12 8.80
CA ALA A 122 -4.52 4.97 9.97
C ALA A 122 -4.74 6.44 9.55
N LYS A 123 -5.03 7.28 10.55
CA LYS A 123 -5.34 8.71 10.43
C LYS A 123 -6.72 8.98 9.80
N GLU A 124 -7.21 10.19 9.98
CA GLU A 124 -8.43 10.67 9.33
C GLU A 124 -8.11 11.31 7.98
N PRO A 125 -9.00 11.20 6.98
CA PRO A 125 -8.81 11.89 5.72
C PRO A 125 -8.88 13.41 5.94
N ALA A 126 -8.03 14.16 5.23
CA ALA A 126 -7.99 15.62 5.26
C ALA A 126 -9.19 16.29 4.53
N GLY A 127 -10.19 15.51 4.14
CA GLY A 127 -11.38 15.95 3.40
C GLY A 127 -12.37 14.80 3.25
N ALA A 128 -13.22 14.87 2.23
CA ALA A 128 -14.09 13.75 1.90
C ALA A 128 -13.25 12.50 1.61
N ALA A 129 -13.60 11.39 2.27
CA ALA A 129 -12.97 10.11 1.98
C ALA A 129 -13.20 9.75 0.50
N PRO A 130 -12.24 9.08 -0.14
CA PRO A 130 -12.51 8.49 -1.45
C PRO A 130 -13.74 7.58 -1.34
N GLY A 131 -14.60 7.61 -2.36
CA GLY A 131 -15.80 6.78 -2.38
C GLY A 131 -15.55 5.39 -2.97
N ALA A 132 -16.64 4.71 -3.30
CA ALA A 132 -16.61 3.49 -4.08
C ALA A 132 -16.29 3.74 -5.56
N GLY A 133 -15.79 2.71 -6.24
CA GLY A 133 -15.54 2.74 -7.67
C GLY A 133 -15.31 1.37 -8.26
N SER A 134 -15.16 1.32 -9.58
CA SER A 134 -14.81 0.11 -10.31
C SER A 134 -13.99 0.43 -11.56
N ARG A 135 -13.16 -0.51 -12.01
CA ARG A 135 -12.43 -0.45 -13.28
C ARG A 135 -12.16 -1.84 -13.84
N THR A 136 -11.98 -1.91 -15.16
CA THR A 136 -11.56 -3.14 -15.85
C THR A 136 -10.17 -2.96 -16.43
N VAL A 137 -9.30 -3.96 -16.27
CA VAL A 137 -7.92 -3.98 -16.79
C VAL A 137 -7.65 -5.38 -17.32
N GLY A 138 -7.26 -5.53 -18.59
CA GLY A 138 -6.93 -6.85 -19.16
C GLY A 138 -8.06 -7.88 -19.14
N GLY A 139 -9.32 -7.47 -18.93
CA GLY A 139 -10.46 -8.37 -18.73
C GLY A 139 -10.83 -8.58 -17.26
N ASP A 140 -9.90 -8.35 -16.34
CA ASP A 140 -10.16 -8.41 -14.90
C ASP A 140 -11.02 -7.25 -14.43
N HIS A 141 -11.95 -7.52 -13.53
CA HIS A 141 -12.82 -6.51 -12.95
C HIS A 141 -12.40 -6.21 -11.51
N PHE A 142 -12.14 -4.94 -11.24
CA PHE A 142 -11.85 -4.42 -9.91
C PHE A 142 -13.00 -3.55 -9.45
N SER A 143 -13.52 -3.81 -8.25
CA SER A 143 -14.46 -2.92 -7.57
C SER A 143 -13.95 -2.64 -6.17
N TRP A 144 -14.18 -1.44 -5.66
CA TRP A 144 -13.70 -1.05 -4.35
C TRP A 144 -14.66 -0.13 -3.62
N ASP A 145 -14.51 -0.11 -2.31
CA ASP A 145 -15.14 0.84 -1.40
C ASP A 145 -14.12 1.29 -0.36
N VAL A 146 -14.22 2.56 0.07
CA VAL A 146 -13.41 3.08 1.18
C VAL A 146 -14.32 3.53 2.30
N ARG A 147 -14.17 2.89 3.46
CA ARG A 147 -15.09 3.05 4.59
C ARG A 147 -14.38 2.95 5.93
N ARG A 148 -15.05 3.42 6.97
CA ARG A 148 -14.63 3.17 8.36
C ARG A 148 -14.84 1.72 8.76
N VAL A 149 -13.92 1.19 9.56
CA VAL A 149 -13.95 -0.18 10.12
C VAL A 149 -13.66 -0.18 11.62
N GLY A 150 -13.86 -1.33 12.27
CA GLY A 150 -13.50 -1.52 13.68
C GLY A 150 -14.22 -0.59 14.66
N ARG A 151 -15.50 -0.27 14.41
CA ARG A 151 -16.27 0.75 15.16
C ARG A 151 -15.71 2.18 15.03
N GLY A 152 -15.08 2.49 13.90
CA GLY A 152 -14.64 3.84 13.56
C GLY A 152 -13.18 4.14 13.84
N VAL A 153 -12.40 3.14 14.29
CA VAL A 153 -10.99 3.30 14.69
C VAL A 153 -10.01 3.32 13.52
N ALA A 154 -10.41 2.84 12.35
CA ALA A 154 -9.57 2.79 11.16
C ALA A 154 -10.40 2.97 9.89
N TRP A 155 -9.69 3.24 8.79
CA TRP A 155 -10.25 3.25 7.44
C TRP A 155 -9.79 1.99 6.70
N ALA A 156 -10.62 1.49 5.81
CA ALA A 156 -10.30 0.35 4.95
C ALA A 156 -10.64 0.70 3.50
N LEU A 157 -9.73 0.35 2.60
CA LEU A 157 -10.00 0.16 1.18
C LEU A 157 -10.28 -1.34 0.98
N ASP A 158 -11.54 -1.69 0.77
CA ASP A 158 -11.94 -3.05 0.41
C ASP A 158 -11.96 -3.16 -1.11
N VAL A 159 -11.21 -4.11 -1.68
CA VAL A 159 -11.13 -4.34 -3.13
C VAL A 159 -11.59 -5.75 -3.43
N THR A 160 -12.59 -5.89 -4.28
CA THR A 160 -12.98 -7.16 -4.89
C THR A 160 -12.43 -7.23 -6.29
N VAL A 161 -11.71 -8.31 -6.58
CA VAL A 161 -11.13 -8.61 -7.89
C VAL A 161 -11.85 -9.82 -8.45
N LEU A 162 -12.35 -9.71 -9.68
CA LEU A 162 -12.83 -10.85 -10.46
C LEU A 162 -11.86 -11.05 -11.61
N LEU A 163 -11.11 -12.14 -11.58
CA LEU A 163 -10.12 -12.45 -12.60
C LEU A 163 -10.81 -13.12 -13.79
N ALA A 164 -10.58 -12.59 -14.98
CA ALA A 164 -11.15 -13.15 -16.19
C ALA A 164 -10.63 -14.58 -16.40
N GLY A 165 -11.50 -15.46 -16.90
CA GLY A 165 -11.04 -16.73 -17.44
C GLY A 165 -10.31 -16.49 -18.76
N ASP A 166 -9.28 -17.29 -19.04
CA ASP A 166 -8.58 -17.24 -20.31
C ASP A 166 -9.59 -17.52 -21.44
N THR A 167 -9.87 -16.51 -22.25
CA THR A 167 -10.84 -16.62 -23.36
C THR A 167 -10.16 -17.28 -24.55
N GLY A 168 -9.81 -18.56 -24.40
CA GLY A 168 -9.55 -19.50 -25.47
C GLY A 168 -8.70 -19.00 -26.63
N ASP A 169 -7.39 -18.83 -26.39
CA ASP A 169 -6.41 -19.32 -27.35
C ASP A 169 -5.45 -20.21 -26.57
N ALA A 170 -5.41 -21.49 -26.89
CA ALA A 170 -4.60 -22.48 -26.18
C ALA A 170 -3.12 -22.33 -26.59
N GLY A 171 -2.54 -21.17 -26.28
CA GLY A 171 -1.10 -20.98 -26.13
C GLY A 171 -0.66 -21.53 -24.79
N ASP A 172 0.58 -22.02 -24.73
CA ASP A 172 1.17 -22.80 -23.65
C ASP A 172 0.66 -22.50 -22.23
N ALA A 173 0.25 -23.56 -21.51
CA ALA A 173 -0.29 -23.51 -20.15
C ALA A 173 0.69 -23.04 -19.05
N ASP A 174 1.85 -22.50 -19.43
CA ASP A 174 2.82 -21.87 -18.54
C ASP A 174 2.54 -20.35 -18.33
N ASP A 175 1.61 -19.73 -19.07
CA ASP A 175 1.28 -18.29 -18.96
C ASP A 175 0.11 -17.97 -17.97
N ALA A 176 -0.31 -18.92 -17.14
CA ALA A 176 -1.41 -18.72 -16.18
C ALA A 176 -1.10 -17.68 -15.06
N ASP A 177 0.17 -17.29 -14.93
CA ASP A 177 0.69 -16.26 -14.01
C ASP A 177 0.39 -14.83 -14.48
N ASP A 178 0.10 -14.59 -15.78
CA ASP A 178 -0.05 -13.24 -16.34
C ASP A 178 -1.28 -12.47 -15.81
N ALA A 179 -2.34 -13.17 -15.41
CA ALA A 179 -3.53 -12.51 -14.85
C ALA A 179 -3.38 -12.09 -13.37
N ASP A 180 -2.29 -12.45 -12.70
CA ASP A 180 -1.95 -11.89 -11.38
C ASP A 180 -1.19 -10.55 -11.49
N ASP A 181 -0.49 -10.33 -12.61
CA ASP A 181 0.36 -9.16 -12.80
C ASP A 181 -0.39 -7.82 -12.74
N THR A 182 -1.70 -7.83 -12.95
CA THR A 182 -2.53 -6.61 -12.89
C THR A 182 -2.93 -6.24 -11.45
N VAL A 183 -3.04 -7.22 -10.54
CA VAL A 183 -3.59 -7.02 -9.19
C VAL A 183 -2.67 -6.14 -8.34
N GLY A 184 -1.40 -6.48 -8.28
CA GLY A 184 -0.39 -5.73 -7.52
C GLY A 184 -0.30 -4.25 -7.92
N PRO A 185 -0.12 -3.90 -9.21
CA PRO A 185 -0.21 -2.52 -9.68
C PRO A 185 -1.53 -1.83 -9.31
N VAL A 186 -2.67 -2.51 -9.43
CA VAL A 186 -3.97 -1.90 -9.12
C VAL A 186 -4.12 -1.58 -7.64
N LEU A 187 -3.71 -2.49 -6.76
CA LEU A 187 -3.71 -2.25 -5.32
C LEU A 187 -2.80 -1.09 -4.94
N ARG A 188 -1.63 -0.96 -5.58
CA ARG A 188 -0.70 0.16 -5.36
C ARG A 188 -1.29 1.50 -5.80
N ASP A 189 -1.92 1.55 -6.97
CA ASP A 189 -2.59 2.75 -7.48
C ASP A 189 -3.70 3.23 -6.55
N LEU A 190 -4.58 2.31 -6.14
CA LEU A 190 -5.71 2.62 -5.26
C LEU A 190 -5.19 3.05 -3.88
N THR A 191 -4.17 2.38 -3.35
CA THR A 191 -3.52 2.77 -2.10
C THR A 191 -2.94 4.18 -2.19
N ALA A 192 -2.19 4.48 -3.26
CA ALA A 192 -1.65 5.81 -3.50
C ALA A 192 -2.77 6.87 -3.64
N ALA A 193 -3.90 6.52 -4.27
CA ALA A 193 -5.06 7.41 -4.35
C ALA A 193 -5.63 7.74 -2.98
N VAL A 194 -5.82 6.75 -2.11
CA VAL A 194 -6.29 6.95 -0.73
C VAL A 194 -5.28 7.76 0.09
N ARG A 195 -3.97 7.53 -0.08
CA ARG A 195 -2.90 8.29 0.57
C ARG A 195 -2.93 9.79 0.25
N ARG A 196 -3.36 10.18 -0.95
CA ARG A 196 -3.51 11.60 -1.33
C ARG A 196 -4.55 12.34 -0.47
N HIS A 197 -5.45 11.61 0.19
CA HIS A 197 -6.40 12.18 1.17
C HIS A 197 -5.81 12.26 2.59
N GLY A 198 -4.52 12.00 2.79
CA GLY A 198 -3.84 12.12 4.09
C GLY A 198 -3.86 10.85 4.95
N LEU A 199 -4.42 9.76 4.43
CA LEU A 199 -4.46 8.45 5.08
C LEU A 199 -3.10 7.75 5.00
N VAL A 200 -2.73 7.03 6.06
CA VAL A 200 -1.44 6.32 6.18
C VAL A 200 -1.68 4.81 6.09
N PRO A 201 -1.18 4.08 5.07
CA PRO A 201 -1.43 2.64 4.95
C PRO A 201 -0.83 1.89 6.12
N VAL A 202 -1.45 0.79 6.55
CA VAL A 202 -1.01 -0.04 7.68
C VAL A 202 -0.59 -1.41 7.20
N THR A 203 -1.44 -2.08 6.44
CA THR A 203 -1.21 -3.42 5.90
C THR A 203 -2.20 -3.70 4.77
N THR A 204 -1.84 -4.63 3.89
CA THR A 204 -2.75 -5.25 2.91
C THR A 204 -2.99 -6.71 3.30
N GLU A 205 -4.25 -7.10 3.43
CA GLU A 205 -4.69 -8.45 3.77
C GLU A 205 -5.57 -9.04 2.65
N ARG A 206 -5.58 -10.37 2.50
CA ARG A 206 -6.45 -11.11 1.59
C ARG A 206 -7.46 -11.94 2.39
N PHE A 207 -8.71 -11.98 1.95
CA PHE A 207 -9.83 -12.66 2.61
C PHE A 207 -10.46 -13.77 1.73
N ALA A 208 -10.16 -13.81 0.44
CA ALA A 208 -10.55 -14.87 -0.49
C ALA A 208 -9.56 -14.86 -1.65
#